data_AF-A0AAU9IH39-F1
#
_entry.id   AF-A0AAU9IH39-F1
#
_cell.length_a   1.000
_cell.length_b   1.000
_cell.length_c   1.000
_cell.angle_alpha   90.00
_cell.angle_beta   90.00
_cell.angle_gamma   90.00
#
_symmetry.space_group_name_H-M   'P 1'
#
loop_
_entity.id
_entity.type
_entity.pdbx_description
1 polymer ?
#
loop_
_entity_poly.entity_id
_entity_poly.type
_entity_poly.pdbx_seq_one_letter_code
_entity_poly.pdbx_strand_id
1 'polypeptide(L)'
;MDRTPGGSFPNKYSPFSQFCLNSLSPLQQSLQSPSQAMDLDSPFVSQQNHAQPFLQLFDNSQAIPAKTCVCKCRKTFCLKLYCDCFARGEYCGGCGCMECKNLPEFENERREAKTFVLDRNPEAFRRSEVQVPIVGCNCRRSGCLKKYCECYANGKSCNSSCRCDGCLNAKQM
;
A
#
# COMPACT_ATOMS: atom_id res chain seq x y z
N MET A 1 -6.51 -48.91 -28.77
CA MET A 1 -7.67 -48.93 -27.85
C MET A 1 -7.36 -49.98 -26.81
N ASP A 2 -6.92 -49.57 -25.62
CA ASP A 2 -6.94 -50.42 -24.44
C ASP A 2 -7.01 -49.50 -23.23
N ARG A 3 -8.14 -49.60 -22.50
CA ARG A 3 -8.45 -48.87 -21.28
C ARG A 3 -8.47 -49.91 -20.15
N THR A 4 -7.67 -49.69 -19.12
CA THR A 4 -7.87 -50.32 -17.80
C THR A 4 -7.87 -49.24 -16.70
N PRO A 5 -8.61 -49.45 -15.59
CA PRO A 5 -9.15 -48.36 -14.77
C PRO A 5 -8.47 -48.22 -13.39
N GLY A 6 -8.71 -47.08 -12.76
CA GLY A 6 -9.03 -47.02 -11.32
C GLY A 6 -7.86 -47.04 -10.33
N GLY A 7 -7.16 -45.91 -10.18
CA GLY A 7 -6.33 -45.63 -9.01
C GLY A 7 -7.06 -44.70 -8.03
N SER A 8 -7.67 -45.27 -7.00
CA SER A 8 -8.30 -44.55 -5.89
C SER A 8 -7.24 -43.99 -4.94
N PHE A 9 -7.06 -42.67 -4.91
CA PHE A 9 -6.22 -42.01 -3.91
C PHE A 9 -7.05 -41.68 -2.66
N PRO A 10 -6.64 -42.12 -1.45
CA PRO A 10 -7.34 -41.80 -0.23
C PRO A 10 -7.14 -40.32 0.14
N ASN A 11 -8.27 -39.62 0.25
CA ASN A 11 -8.41 -38.26 0.73
C ASN A 11 -7.93 -38.15 2.20
N LYS A 12 -6.71 -37.64 2.40
CA LYS A 12 -6.17 -37.35 3.74
C LYS A 12 -6.34 -35.87 4.03
N TYR A 13 -7.30 -35.61 4.90
CA TYR A 13 -7.49 -34.44 5.75
C TYR A 13 -6.34 -33.40 5.74
N SER A 14 -6.69 -32.19 5.29
CA SER A 14 -5.89 -30.97 5.43
C SER A 14 -5.95 -30.48 6.89
N PRO A 15 -4.82 -30.11 7.53
CA PRO A 15 -4.77 -29.74 8.95
C PRO A 15 -5.24 -28.30 9.23
N PHE A 16 -5.88 -27.64 8.26
CA PHE A 16 -6.17 -26.20 8.31
C PHE A 16 -7.57 -25.82 8.81
N SER A 17 -8.30 -26.74 9.43
CA SER A 17 -9.63 -26.49 9.94
C SER A 17 -9.79 -27.08 11.31
N GLN A 18 -9.31 -26.39 12.35
CA GLN A 18 -9.96 -26.28 13.66
C GLN A 18 -9.33 -25.09 14.40
N PHE A 19 -10.12 -24.46 15.27
CA PHE A 19 -9.80 -23.30 16.13
C PHE A 19 -10.03 -21.91 15.52
N CYS A 20 -11.32 -21.53 15.46
CA CYS A 20 -11.76 -20.17 15.79
C CYS A 20 -13.25 -20.24 16.18
N LEU A 21 -13.53 -20.66 17.40
CA LEU A 21 -14.83 -20.39 18.04
C LEU A 21 -14.60 -19.90 19.47
N ASN A 22 -15.29 -18.81 19.77
CA ASN A 22 -15.55 -18.20 21.07
C ASN A 22 -14.52 -17.19 21.62
N SER A 23 -14.83 -15.91 21.45
CA SER A 23 -15.27 -15.05 22.57
C SER A 23 -15.79 -13.71 22.04
N LEU A 24 -17.12 -13.58 21.93
CA LEU A 24 -17.81 -12.29 21.87
C LEU A 24 -18.18 -11.91 23.31
N SER A 25 -17.64 -10.80 23.79
CA SER A 25 -18.15 -10.08 24.96
C SER A 25 -18.30 -8.59 24.59
N PRO A 26 -19.40 -7.93 24.98
CA PRO A 26 -19.70 -6.56 24.57
C PRO A 26 -19.08 -5.56 25.55
N LEU A 27 -18.46 -4.49 25.04
CA LEU A 27 -18.18 -3.29 25.85
C LEU A 27 -19.13 -2.17 25.44
N GLN A 28 -19.95 -1.78 26.41
CA GLN A 28 -20.92 -0.70 26.36
C GLN A 28 -20.26 0.68 26.28
N GLN A 29 -21.03 1.58 25.68
CA GLN A 29 -20.84 3.02 25.51
C GLN A 29 -20.62 3.75 26.85
N SER A 30 -19.83 4.81 26.82
CA SER A 30 -20.16 6.01 27.60
C SER A 30 -19.88 7.26 26.76
N LEU A 31 -20.97 7.94 26.41
CA LEU A 31 -21.00 9.35 26.02
C LEU A 31 -20.80 10.19 27.26
N GLN A 32 -20.02 11.27 27.18
CA GLN A 32 -20.25 12.50 27.93
C GLN A 32 -19.38 13.65 27.38
N SER A 33 -20.06 14.61 26.76
CA SER A 33 -19.63 16.01 26.62
C SER A 33 -19.75 16.74 27.97
N PRO A 34 -19.08 17.89 28.13
CA PRO A 34 -19.90 19.11 28.20
C PRO A 34 -19.29 20.35 27.50
N SER A 35 -20.24 21.14 26.98
CA SER A 35 -20.14 22.50 26.45
C SER A 35 -19.77 23.50 27.54
N GLN A 36 -18.94 24.53 27.23
CA GLN A 36 -19.09 25.87 27.80
C GLN A 36 -18.66 26.94 26.79
N ALA A 37 -19.52 27.95 26.64
CA ALA A 37 -19.36 29.16 25.86
C ALA A 37 -18.87 30.31 26.75
N MET A 38 -18.16 31.28 26.16
CA MET A 38 -17.92 32.66 26.62
C MET A 38 -16.88 33.31 25.69
N ASP A 39 -16.77 34.62 25.46
CA ASP A 39 -17.69 35.74 25.28
C ASP A 39 -16.84 36.80 24.54
N LEU A 40 -17.45 37.59 23.68
CA LEU A 40 -16.80 38.57 22.81
C LEU A 40 -16.87 39.96 23.46
N ASP A 41 -15.76 40.48 23.96
CA ASP A 41 -15.53 41.94 24.00
C ASP A 41 -14.03 42.28 24.06
N SER A 42 -13.62 43.08 23.06
CA SER A 42 -12.35 43.81 22.90
C SER A 42 -12.32 45.02 23.87
N PRO A 43 -11.32 45.95 23.92
CA PRO A 43 -10.15 46.14 23.05
C PRO A 43 -8.85 46.64 23.73
N PHE A 44 -7.67 46.40 23.14
CA PHE A 44 -6.53 47.33 23.30
C PHE A 44 -5.46 47.24 22.21
N VAL A 45 -5.49 48.25 21.32
CA VAL A 45 -4.37 49.04 20.76
C VAL A 45 -3.21 48.35 20.04
N SER A 46 -3.16 48.63 18.74
CA SER A 46 -2.02 48.53 17.82
C SER A 46 -0.78 49.29 18.29
N GLN A 47 0.40 48.69 18.11
CA GLN A 47 1.62 49.46 17.90
C GLN A 47 2.57 48.74 16.91
N GLN A 48 2.97 49.47 15.88
CA GLN A 48 3.88 49.08 14.80
C GLN A 48 5.34 49.47 15.11
N ASN A 49 6.28 48.86 14.36
CA ASN A 49 7.71 49.18 14.17
C ASN A 49 8.68 48.57 15.21
N HIS A 50 9.83 47.98 14.88
CA HIS A 50 10.83 48.28 13.84
C HIS A 50 11.78 47.07 13.58
N ALA A 51 12.59 47.17 12.52
CA ALA A 51 13.37 46.19 11.73
C ALA A 51 14.45 45.27 12.41
N GLN A 52 14.46 43.95 12.08
CA GLN A 52 15.44 43.12 11.30
C GLN A 52 16.69 42.57 12.08
N PRO A 53 17.45 41.55 11.63
CA PRO A 53 17.18 40.38 10.73
C PRO A 53 17.71 39.03 11.32
N PHE A 54 17.06 37.88 11.08
CA PHE A 54 17.79 36.60 11.13
C PHE A 54 17.13 35.55 10.24
N LEU A 55 17.96 34.98 9.35
CA LEU A 55 17.62 33.98 8.36
C LEU A 55 16.90 32.78 8.98
N GLN A 56 15.61 32.58 8.65
CA GLN A 56 15.02 31.24 8.62
C GLN A 56 14.12 31.14 7.38
N LEU A 57 14.68 30.49 6.35
CA LEU A 57 13.91 29.81 5.33
C LEU A 57 13.04 28.78 6.05
N PHE A 58 11.80 29.15 6.38
CA PHE A 58 10.84 28.19 6.88
C PHE A 58 10.35 27.37 5.68
N ASP A 59 10.96 26.19 5.58
CA ASP A 59 10.52 25.07 4.77
C ASP A 59 9.03 24.85 5.00
N ASN A 60 8.21 25.21 4.01
CA ASN A 60 6.78 24.96 4.01
C ASN A 60 6.55 23.48 3.62
N SER A 61 7.05 22.59 4.47
CA SER A 61 6.72 21.19 4.46
C SER A 61 5.32 21.03 5.06
N GLN A 62 4.28 21.16 4.21
CA GLN A 62 3.02 20.49 4.49
C GLN A 62 3.31 19.00 4.52
N ALA A 63 3.59 18.49 5.71
CA ALA A 63 3.77 17.09 6.00
C ALA A 63 2.45 16.38 5.66
N ILE A 64 2.35 15.90 4.42
CA ILE A 64 1.40 14.85 4.06
C ILE A 64 1.71 13.70 5.03
N PRO A 65 0.73 13.19 5.81
CA PRO A 65 1.00 12.11 6.75
C PRO A 65 1.63 10.97 5.97
N ALA A 66 2.92 10.73 6.24
CA ALA A 66 3.68 9.69 5.58
C ALA A 66 2.95 8.38 5.86
N LYS A 67 2.22 7.87 4.88
CA LYS A 67 1.56 6.57 4.96
C LYS A 67 2.66 5.58 5.33
N THR A 68 2.67 5.12 6.57
CA THR A 68 3.59 4.09 7.06
C THR A 68 3.37 2.85 6.22
N CYS A 69 4.26 2.58 5.26
CA CYS A 69 4.20 1.35 4.48
C CYS A 69 4.59 0.20 5.40
N VAL A 70 3.72 -0.79 5.58
CA VAL A 70 4.00 -1.97 6.43
C VAL A 70 4.17 -3.19 5.53
N CYS A 71 5.33 -3.30 4.87
CA CYS A 71 5.60 -4.45 4.02
C CYS A 71 5.89 -5.70 4.88
N LYS A 72 5.68 -6.90 4.29
CA LYS A 72 5.92 -8.21 4.92
C LYS A 72 6.86 -9.09 4.10
N CYS A 73 7.79 -8.48 3.39
CA CYS A 73 8.70 -9.16 2.45
C CYS A 73 9.58 -10.20 3.16
N ARG A 74 9.80 -11.36 2.52
CA ARG A 74 10.64 -12.45 3.08
C ARG A 74 11.81 -12.86 2.20
N LYS A 75 11.80 -12.51 0.90
CA LYS A 75 12.76 -13.02 -0.10
C LYS A 75 13.38 -11.95 -0.99
N THR A 76 12.94 -10.71 -0.83
CA THR A 76 13.34 -9.61 -1.73
C THR A 76 14.38 -8.71 -1.10
N PHE A 77 14.70 -8.91 0.19
CA PHE A 77 15.49 -8.00 1.01
C PHE A 77 15.00 -6.55 0.94
N CYS A 78 13.73 -6.36 0.53
CA CYS A 78 13.14 -5.07 0.18
C CYS A 78 13.90 -4.30 -0.92
N LEU A 79 14.70 -4.96 -1.75
CA LEU A 79 15.47 -4.35 -2.86
C LEU A 79 14.88 -4.66 -4.25
N LYS A 80 13.59 -5.03 -4.29
CA LYS A 80 12.87 -5.33 -5.54
C LYS A 80 11.51 -4.64 -5.52
N LEU A 81 10.97 -4.31 -6.69
CA LEU A 81 9.66 -3.65 -6.85
C LEU A 81 8.46 -4.45 -6.29
N TYR A 82 8.64 -5.72 -5.92
CA TYR A 82 7.66 -6.47 -5.13
C TYR A 82 7.46 -5.92 -3.71
N CYS A 83 8.39 -5.11 -3.21
CA CYS A 83 8.25 -4.39 -1.94
C CYS A 83 7.64 -3.02 -2.20
N ASP A 84 6.49 -2.73 -1.58
CA ASP A 84 5.80 -1.44 -1.74
C ASP A 84 6.65 -0.24 -1.29
N CYS A 85 7.46 -0.39 -0.25
CA CYS A 85 8.32 0.69 0.23
C CYS A 85 9.40 1.02 -0.82
N PHE A 86 10.06 0.00 -1.36
CA PHE A 86 11.05 0.16 -2.42
C PHE A 86 10.44 0.67 -3.73
N ALA A 87 9.28 0.17 -4.13
CA ALA A 87 8.57 0.64 -5.32
C ALA A 87 8.18 2.13 -5.22
N ARG A 88 7.97 2.65 -4.01
CA ARG A 88 7.75 4.09 -3.76
C ARG A 88 9.03 4.91 -3.72
N GLY A 89 10.20 4.26 -3.77
CA GLY A 89 11.51 4.90 -3.61
C GLY A 89 11.87 5.22 -2.16
N GLU A 90 11.06 4.78 -1.18
CA GLU A 90 11.19 5.09 0.25
C GLU A 90 11.95 3.98 0.99
N TYR A 91 12.55 4.30 2.13
CA TYR A 91 13.08 3.29 3.04
C TYR A 91 11.94 2.54 3.74
N CYS A 92 12.22 1.32 4.19
CA CYS A 92 11.31 0.61 5.10
C CYS A 92 11.36 1.27 6.48
N GLY A 93 10.20 1.47 7.11
CA GLY A 93 10.09 1.97 8.48
C GLY A 93 8.95 1.25 9.20
N GLY A 94 9.24 0.60 10.33
CA GLY A 94 8.23 -0.16 11.09
C GLY A 94 7.61 -1.34 10.33
N CYS A 95 8.28 -1.87 9.31
CA CYS A 95 7.78 -2.97 8.49
C CYS A 95 7.95 -4.34 9.17
N GLY A 96 7.13 -5.33 8.77
CA GLY A 96 7.23 -6.73 9.20
C GLY A 96 8.07 -7.61 8.27
N CYS A 97 8.96 -7.02 7.46
CA CYS A 97 9.84 -7.73 6.54
C CYS A 97 11.01 -8.42 7.26
N MET A 98 11.53 -9.50 6.66
CA MET A 98 12.76 -10.17 7.11
C MET A 98 13.95 -9.74 6.29
N GLU A 99 15.12 -9.68 6.94
CA GLU A 99 16.41 -9.38 6.31
C GLU A 99 16.33 -8.12 5.42
N CYS A 100 15.74 -7.05 5.97
CA CYS A 100 15.52 -5.83 5.21
C CYS A 100 16.86 -5.16 4.89
N LYS A 101 17.13 -4.95 3.61
CA LYS A 101 18.24 -4.11 3.11
C LYS A 101 17.76 -2.79 2.50
N ASN A 102 16.48 -2.49 2.62
CA ASN A 102 15.94 -1.17 2.27
C ASN A 102 15.92 -0.26 3.50
N LEU A 103 17.09 -0.10 4.11
CA LEU A 103 17.33 0.77 5.26
C LEU A 103 18.53 1.68 4.95
N PRO A 104 18.68 2.84 5.61
CA PRO A 104 19.80 3.75 5.38
C PRO A 104 21.19 3.10 5.56
N GLU A 105 21.29 2.08 6.42
CA GLU A 105 22.55 1.38 6.71
C GLU A 105 23.05 0.54 5.51
N PHE A 106 22.16 0.17 4.58
CA PHE A 106 22.46 -0.65 3.39
C PHE A 106 22.32 0.16 2.10
N GLU A 107 22.67 1.44 2.13
CA GLU A 107 22.44 2.36 1.00
C GLU A 107 23.21 1.97 -0.27
N ASN A 108 24.37 1.30 -0.16
CA ASN A 108 25.11 0.84 -1.34
C ASN A 108 24.32 -0.24 -2.09
N GLU A 109 23.89 -1.31 -1.41
CA GLU A 109 23.07 -2.36 -2.03
C GLU A 109 21.73 -1.81 -2.54
N ARG A 110 21.14 -0.86 -1.81
CA ARG A 110 19.92 -0.19 -2.25
C ARG A 110 20.13 0.63 -3.52
N ARG A 111 21.24 1.36 -3.63
CA ARG A 111 21.59 2.15 -4.81
C ARG A 111 21.82 1.26 -6.02
N GLU A 112 22.57 0.17 -5.87
CA GLU A 112 22.76 -0.82 -6.95
C GLU A 112 21.44 -1.40 -7.44
N ALA A 113 20.56 -1.78 -6.51
CA ALA A 113 19.23 -2.28 -6.84
C ALA A 113 18.39 -1.23 -7.58
N LYS A 114 18.46 0.05 -7.17
CA LYS A 114 17.80 1.15 -7.89
C LYS A 114 18.35 1.32 -9.31
N THR A 115 19.67 1.34 -9.46
CA THR A 115 20.34 1.44 -10.77
C THR A 115 19.90 0.32 -11.69
N PHE A 116 19.89 -0.93 -11.21
CA PHE A 116 19.45 -2.08 -12.00
C PHE A 116 17.98 -1.99 -12.43
N VAL A 117 17.11 -1.44 -11.59
CA VAL A 117 15.70 -1.22 -11.94
C VAL A 117 15.57 -0.10 -12.99
N LEU A 118 16.31 1.00 -12.84
CA LEU A 118 16.30 2.13 -13.77
C LEU A 118 16.90 1.79 -15.14
N ASP A 119 17.93 0.95 -15.18
CA ASP A 119 18.52 0.43 -16.42
C ASP A 119 17.48 -0.32 -17.27
N ARG A 120 16.60 -1.08 -16.61
CA ARG A 120 15.51 -1.82 -17.27
C ARG A 120 14.31 -0.95 -17.60
N ASN A 121 14.00 0.03 -16.74
CA ASN A 121 12.91 0.97 -16.92
C ASN A 121 13.25 2.31 -16.25
N PRO A 122 13.62 3.35 -17.03
CA PRO A 122 14.04 4.64 -16.47
C PRO A 122 12.92 5.35 -15.69
N GLU A 123 11.66 5.02 -15.97
CA GLU A 123 10.49 5.62 -15.31
C GLU A 123 10.02 4.82 -14.07
N ALA A 124 10.74 3.77 -13.67
CA ALA A 124 10.28 2.84 -12.63
C ALA A 124 9.98 3.45 -11.26
N PHE A 125 10.66 4.56 -10.91
CA PHE A 125 10.46 5.26 -9.64
C PHE A 125 9.81 6.64 -9.82
N ARG A 126 9.42 7.03 -11.03
CA ARG A 126 8.77 8.32 -11.25
C ARG A 126 7.36 8.29 -10.68
N ARG A 127 7.12 9.06 -9.61
CA ARG A 127 5.76 9.37 -9.18
C ARG A 127 5.19 10.39 -10.14
N SER A 128 4.34 9.94 -11.07
CA SER A 128 3.69 10.84 -12.00
C SER A 128 2.76 11.80 -11.25
N GLU A 129 3.14 13.07 -11.11
CA GLU A 129 2.32 14.08 -10.43
C GLU A 129 0.98 14.35 -11.13
N VAL A 130 0.85 13.98 -12.43
CA VAL A 130 -0.35 14.27 -13.25
C VAL A 130 -0.82 13.10 -14.12
N GLN A 131 -0.05 12.01 -14.25
CA GLN A 131 -0.51 10.86 -15.04
C GLN A 131 -1.27 9.91 -14.14
N VAL A 132 -2.59 9.87 -14.29
CA VAL A 132 -3.39 8.72 -13.84
C VAL A 132 -2.77 7.49 -14.51
N PRO A 133 -2.13 6.58 -13.76
CA PRO A 133 -1.56 5.39 -14.35
C PRO A 133 -2.68 4.69 -15.11
N ILE A 134 -2.44 4.24 -16.34
CA ILE A 134 -3.41 3.41 -17.06
C ILE A 134 -3.44 2.07 -16.33
N VAL A 135 -4.29 1.98 -15.30
CA VAL A 135 -4.43 0.80 -14.44
C VAL A 135 -5.28 -0.23 -15.19
N GLY A 136 -4.61 -1.12 -15.91
CA GLY A 136 -5.21 -2.31 -16.51
C GLY A 136 -4.54 -3.58 -15.98
N CYS A 137 -5.30 -4.65 -15.79
CA CYS A 137 -4.74 -5.93 -15.35
C CYS A 137 -4.32 -6.81 -16.55
N ASN A 138 -3.37 -7.71 -16.32
CA ASN A 138 -2.85 -8.68 -17.30
C ASN A 138 -3.13 -10.13 -16.87
N CYS A 139 -4.24 -10.36 -16.19
CA CYS A 139 -4.57 -11.66 -15.61
C CYS A 139 -4.78 -12.75 -16.67
N ARG A 140 -4.22 -13.94 -16.44
CA ARG A 140 -4.36 -15.10 -17.37
C ARG A 140 -5.24 -16.23 -16.83
N ARG A 141 -5.35 -16.35 -15.50
CA ARG A 141 -5.97 -17.53 -14.83
C ARG A 141 -6.95 -17.20 -13.72
N SER A 142 -7.05 -15.94 -13.29
CA SER A 142 -7.90 -15.55 -12.16
C SER A 142 -9.37 -15.38 -12.56
N GLY A 143 -9.69 -15.37 -13.86
CA GLY A 143 -10.97 -14.90 -14.37
C GLY A 143 -11.28 -13.45 -13.95
N CYS A 144 -10.29 -12.72 -13.44
CA CYS A 144 -10.44 -11.40 -12.82
C CYS A 144 -11.42 -11.34 -11.63
N LEU A 145 -11.76 -12.48 -11.00
CA LEU A 145 -12.67 -12.55 -9.83
C LEU A 145 -11.95 -12.91 -8.52
N LYS A 146 -10.62 -12.78 -8.49
CA LYS A 146 -9.78 -13.08 -7.34
C LYS A 146 -8.86 -11.90 -7.07
N LYS A 147 -8.39 -11.74 -5.82
CA LYS A 147 -7.49 -10.66 -5.40
C LYS A 147 -6.11 -10.65 -6.10
N TYR A 148 -5.79 -11.68 -6.90
CA TYR A 148 -4.66 -11.65 -7.83
C TYR A 148 -4.84 -10.63 -8.97
N CYS A 149 -6.09 -10.25 -9.27
CA CYS A 149 -6.40 -9.18 -10.21
C CYS A 149 -6.47 -7.85 -9.46
N GLU A 150 -5.69 -6.87 -9.91
CA GLU A 150 -5.69 -5.53 -9.32
C GLU A 150 -7.03 -4.81 -9.49
N CYS A 151 -7.74 -5.00 -10.59
CA CYS A 151 -9.07 -4.41 -10.79
C CYS A 151 -10.03 -4.92 -9.70
N TYR A 152 -10.10 -6.25 -9.54
CA TYR A 152 -10.95 -6.88 -8.53
C TYR A 152 -10.54 -6.53 -7.10
N ALA A 153 -9.24 -6.56 -6.80
CA ALA A 153 -8.71 -6.21 -5.48
C ALA A 153 -9.08 -4.78 -5.06
N ASN A 154 -9.20 -3.87 -6.03
CA ASN A 154 -9.60 -2.47 -5.82
C ASN A 154 -11.12 -2.24 -6.00
N GLY A 155 -11.93 -3.29 -6.13
CA GLY A 155 -13.39 -3.17 -6.31
C GLY A 155 -13.80 -2.54 -7.64
N LYS A 156 -12.95 -2.60 -8.66
CA LYS A 156 -13.22 -2.07 -10.00
C LYS A 156 -13.47 -3.20 -10.99
N SER A 157 -14.40 -2.98 -11.91
CA SER A 157 -14.56 -3.85 -13.08
C SER A 157 -13.38 -3.65 -14.04
N CYS A 158 -13.00 -4.72 -14.74
CA CYS A 158 -12.09 -4.61 -15.87
C CYS A 158 -12.72 -3.78 -16.99
N ASN A 159 -11.88 -3.06 -17.73
CA ASN A 159 -12.26 -2.18 -18.84
C ASN A 159 -11.35 -2.41 -20.07
N SER A 160 -11.48 -1.58 -21.10
CA SER A 160 -10.70 -1.67 -22.34
C SER A 160 -9.19 -1.53 -22.16
N SER A 161 -8.70 -1.03 -21.02
CA SER A 161 -7.27 -0.96 -20.71
C SER A 161 -6.69 -2.28 -20.19
N CYS A 162 -7.52 -3.26 -19.84
CA CYS A 162 -7.07 -4.56 -19.34
C CYS A 162 -6.71 -5.52 -20.49
N ARG A 163 -5.60 -6.27 -20.34
CA ARG A 163 -5.16 -7.32 -21.30
C ARG A 163 -5.29 -8.72 -20.71
N CYS A 164 -6.36 -8.94 -19.95
CA CYS A 164 -6.62 -10.20 -19.28
C CYS A 164 -7.35 -11.20 -20.18
N ASP A 165 -7.03 -12.48 -20.04
CA ASP A 165 -7.69 -13.58 -20.75
C ASP A 165 -8.84 -14.16 -19.94
N GLY A 166 -9.97 -14.45 -20.59
CA GLY A 166 -11.14 -15.05 -19.95
C GLY A 166 -11.72 -14.21 -18.81
N CYS A 167 -11.82 -12.88 -18.99
CA CYS A 167 -12.28 -11.97 -17.97
C CYS A 167 -13.75 -12.21 -17.61
N LEU A 168 -14.04 -12.45 -16.33
CA LEU A 168 -15.40 -12.56 -15.78
C LEU A 168 -15.77 -11.35 -14.89
N ASN A 169 -14.88 -10.36 -14.79
CA ASN A 169 -15.09 -9.12 -14.03
C ASN A 169 -15.37 -7.92 -14.96
N ALA A 170 -16.14 -8.13 -16.02
CA ALA A 170 -16.59 -7.05 -16.89
C ALA A 170 -17.77 -6.31 -16.24
N LYS A 171 -17.92 -5.01 -16.55
CA LYS A 171 -19.08 -4.23 -16.10
C LYS A 171 -20.32 -4.77 -16.81
N GLN A 172 -21.27 -5.35 -16.07
CA GLN A 172 -22.58 -5.70 -16.63
C GLN A 172 -23.36 -4.39 -16.80
N MET A 173 -23.88 -4.17 -18.01
CA MET A 173 -24.82 -3.07 -18.29
C MET A 173 -26.24 -3.51 -17.99
#